data_AF-A0A3N9UB05-F1
#
_entry.id   AF-A0A3N9UB05-F1
#
_cell.length_a   1.000
_cell.length_b   1.000
_cell.length_c   1.000
_cell.angle_alpha   90.00
_cell.angle_beta   90.00
_cell.angle_gamma   90.00
#
_symmetry.space_group_name_H-M   'P 1'
#
loop_
_entity.id
_entity.type
_entity.pdbx_description
1 polymer ?
#
loop_
_entity_poly.entity_id
_entity_poly.type
_entity_poly.pdbx_seq_one_letter_code
_entity_poly.pdbx_strand_id
1 'polypeptide(L)'
;MKKFMFPILIIGEWILYFYVILLGFGFHLINAANVIYVDTAGEVPIRMITSISSFVQAGLLVLGLTVVCFLYLQYFIGKGRVKRIKVSAWGLLFAFNLIGCFGYFLIWYGFHGVDVRNTDFILLVLIMFVSLVLLRQMMRKTSFKQVQ
;
A
#
# COMPACT_ATOMS: atom_id res chain seq x y z
N MET A 1 25.43 2.73 -25.75
CA MET A 1 24.02 2.67 -25.27
C MET A 1 23.87 1.99 -23.90
N LYS A 2 24.34 0.74 -23.71
CA LYS A 2 24.19 0.02 -22.41
C LYS A 2 24.74 0.76 -21.17
N LYS A 3 25.84 1.52 -21.31
CA LYS A 3 26.45 2.31 -20.21
C LYS A 3 25.58 3.47 -19.69
N PHE A 4 24.67 4.00 -20.51
CA PHE A 4 23.76 5.10 -20.11
C PHE A 4 22.35 4.60 -19.75
N MET A 5 21.86 3.54 -20.40
CA MET A 5 20.54 2.97 -20.07
C MET A 5 20.46 2.46 -18.64
N PHE A 6 21.52 1.81 -18.14
CA PHE A 6 21.53 1.22 -16.81
C PHE A 6 21.35 2.24 -15.67
N PRO A 7 22.10 3.35 -15.62
CA PRO A 7 21.87 4.38 -14.60
C PRO A 7 20.51 5.10 -14.75
N ILE A 8 20.02 5.31 -15.97
CA ILE A 8 18.70 5.91 -16.20
C ILE A 8 17.58 5.02 -15.65
N LEU A 9 17.67 3.71 -15.87
CA LEU A 9 16.71 2.73 -15.32
C LEU A 9 16.71 2.73 -13.79
N ILE A 10 17.89 2.84 -13.16
CA ILE A 10 18.00 2.91 -11.70
C ILE A 10 17.34 4.19 -11.17
N ILE A 11 17.61 5.34 -11.79
CA ILE A 11 17.02 6.63 -11.39
C ILE A 11 15.50 6.59 -11.57
N GLY A 12 15.02 6.12 -12.72
CA GLY A 12 13.59 5.98 -13.00
C GLY A 12 12.88 5.06 -12.00
N GLU A 13 13.52 3.95 -11.61
CA GLU A 13 13.01 3.06 -10.57
C GLU A 13 12.86 3.77 -9.23
N TRP A 14 13.83 4.57 -8.81
CA TRP A 14 13.77 5.32 -7.56
C TRP A 14 12.72 6.44 -7.59
N ILE A 15 12.55 7.08 -8.74
CA ILE A 15 11.50 8.08 -8.94
C ILE A 15 10.13 7.40 -8.80
N LEU A 16 9.90 6.31 -9.54
CA LEU A 16 8.66 5.53 -9.45
C LEU A 16 8.40 5.07 -8.01
N TYR A 17 9.45 4.59 -7.33
CA TYR A 17 9.39 4.16 -5.94
C TYR A 17 8.91 5.29 -5.01
N PHE A 18 9.52 6.47 -5.14
CA PHE A 18 9.18 7.63 -4.33
C PHE A 18 7.74 8.10 -4.59
N TYR A 19 7.30 8.09 -5.86
CA TYR A 19 5.91 8.42 -6.21
C TYR A 19 4.91 7.44 -5.61
N VAL A 20 5.19 6.13 -5.64
CA VAL A 20 4.30 5.12 -5.04
C VAL A 20 4.22 5.30 -3.52
N ILE A 21 5.33 5.65 -2.85
CA ILE A 21 5.30 6.00 -1.43
C ILE A 21 4.40 7.21 -1.19
N LEU A 22 4.63 8.31 -1.90
CA LEU A 22 3.89 9.55 -1.69
C LEU A 22 2.40 9.36 -1.96
N LEU A 23 2.05 8.63 -3.03
CA LEU A 23 0.67 8.30 -3.36
C LEU A 23 0.02 7.45 -2.27
N GLY A 24 0.66 6.36 -1.83
CA GLY A 24 0.12 5.51 -0.78
C GLY A 24 -0.03 6.24 0.56
N PHE A 25 1.00 6.99 0.97
CA PHE A 25 0.99 7.74 2.22
C PHE A 25 -0.03 8.89 2.20
N GLY A 26 -0.05 9.69 1.13
CA GLY A 26 -1.02 10.76 0.93
C GLY A 26 -2.44 10.23 0.89
N PHE A 27 -2.67 9.09 0.23
CA PHE A 27 -3.96 8.41 0.21
C PHE A 27 -4.42 8.04 1.63
N HIS A 28 -3.57 7.40 2.43
CA HIS A 28 -3.95 7.03 3.81
C HIS A 28 -4.17 8.27 4.69
N LEU A 29 -3.36 9.32 4.56
CA LEU A 29 -3.55 10.56 5.32
C LEU A 29 -4.85 11.27 4.98
N ILE A 30 -5.16 11.43 3.69
CA ILE A 30 -6.40 12.08 3.24
C ILE A 30 -7.60 11.30 3.77
N ASN A 31 -7.56 9.96 3.68
CA ASN A 31 -8.65 9.13 4.19
C ASN A 31 -8.78 9.15 5.72
N ALA A 32 -7.65 9.15 6.45
CA ALA A 32 -7.66 9.28 7.90
C ALA A 32 -8.23 10.65 8.33
N ALA A 33 -7.80 11.72 7.67
CA ALA A 33 -8.34 13.06 7.88
C ALA A 33 -9.84 13.10 7.59
N ASN A 34 -10.30 12.51 6.48
CA ASN A 34 -11.72 12.46 6.15
C ASN A 34 -12.55 11.69 7.18
N VAL A 35 -12.06 10.55 7.68
CA VAL A 35 -12.75 9.81 8.75
C VAL A 35 -12.91 10.70 9.99
N ILE A 36 -11.84 11.38 10.42
CA ILE A 36 -11.86 12.26 11.61
C ILE A 36 -12.81 13.44 11.37
N TYR A 37 -12.78 14.03 10.18
CA TYR A 37 -13.52 15.23 9.85
C TYR A 37 -15.03 14.96 9.71
N VAL A 38 -15.42 13.80 9.18
CA VAL A 38 -16.82 13.37 9.07
C VAL A 38 -17.44 13.07 10.45
N ASP A 39 -16.63 12.68 11.43
CA ASP A 39 -17.08 12.42 12.80
C ASP A 39 -17.17 13.72 13.65
N THR A 40 -16.90 14.89 13.05
CA THR A 40 -17.04 16.19 13.72
C THR A 40 -18.48 16.70 13.59
N ALA A 41 -19.18 16.85 14.72
CA ALA A 41 -20.58 17.24 14.74
C ALA A 41 -20.81 18.63 14.08
N GLY A 42 -21.57 18.66 12.99
CA GLY A 42 -22.04 19.89 12.33
C GLY A 42 -21.39 20.23 10.99
N GLU A 43 -20.38 19.48 10.53
CA GLU A 43 -19.71 19.75 9.26
C GLU A 43 -20.26 18.92 8.10
N VAL A 44 -20.34 19.50 6.89
CA VAL A 44 -20.77 18.79 5.69
C VAL A 44 -19.65 17.85 5.25
N PRO A 45 -19.90 16.54 5.10
CA PRO A 45 -18.86 15.60 4.71
C PRO A 45 -18.25 15.97 3.35
N ILE A 46 -16.92 15.94 3.24
CA ILE A 46 -16.20 16.19 1.98
C ILE A 46 -16.61 15.11 0.96
N ARG A 47 -17.45 15.49 0.00
CA ARG A 47 -18.23 14.58 -0.87
C ARG A 47 -17.42 13.76 -1.88
N MET A 48 -16.10 13.92 -1.96
CA MET A 48 -15.28 13.20 -2.95
C MET A 48 -14.75 11.83 -2.48
N ILE A 49 -14.82 11.51 -1.18
CA ILE A 49 -14.01 10.40 -0.61
C ILE A 49 -14.79 9.55 0.43
N THR A 50 -16.04 9.89 0.73
CA THR A 50 -16.79 9.27 1.85
C THR A 50 -17.53 7.98 1.51
N SER A 51 -17.51 7.51 0.26
CA SER A 51 -18.01 6.17 -0.05
C SER A 51 -16.90 5.14 0.13
N ILE A 52 -17.18 4.08 0.89
CA ILE A 52 -16.27 2.94 1.01
C ILE A 52 -15.80 2.41 -0.36
N SER A 53 -16.64 2.51 -1.38
CA SER A 53 -16.29 2.17 -2.76
C SER A 53 -15.11 2.96 -3.31
N SER A 54 -15.05 4.27 -3.02
CA SER A 54 -13.94 5.14 -3.46
C SER A 54 -12.64 4.76 -2.75
N PHE A 55 -12.73 4.44 -1.45
CA PHE A 55 -11.60 3.94 -0.68
C PHE A 55 -11.10 2.59 -1.22
N VAL A 56 -12.00 1.64 -1.48
CA VAL A 56 -11.66 0.31 -2.00
C VAL A 56 -11.06 0.40 -3.40
N GLN A 57 -11.62 1.21 -4.30
CA GLN A 57 -11.08 1.42 -5.65
C GLN A 57 -9.69 2.04 -5.63
N ALA A 58 -9.48 3.08 -4.83
CA ALA A 58 -8.17 3.69 -4.69
C ALA A 58 -7.17 2.78 -3.96
N GLY A 59 -7.62 2.01 -2.97
CA GLY A 59 -6.83 0.96 -2.31
C GLY A 59 -6.40 -0.15 -3.27
N LEU A 60 -7.27 -0.56 -4.21
CA LEU A 60 -6.93 -1.49 -5.30
C LEU A 60 -5.88 -0.91 -6.24
N LEU A 61 -6.00 0.38 -6.59
CA LEU A 61 -5.03 1.06 -7.44
C LEU A 61 -3.66 1.13 -6.76
N VAL A 62 -3.62 1.52 -5.48
CA VAL A 62 -2.39 1.52 -4.67
C VAL A 62 -1.83 0.11 -4.59
N LEU A 63 -2.63 -0.90 -4.23
CA LEU A 63 -2.19 -2.30 -4.16
C LEU A 63 -1.62 -2.79 -5.50
N GLY A 64 -2.32 -2.53 -6.60
CA GLY A 64 -1.90 -2.93 -7.95
C GLY A 64 -0.55 -2.32 -8.33
N LEU A 65 -0.37 -1.01 -8.10
CA LEU A 65 0.90 -0.33 -8.31
C LEU A 65 2.01 -0.93 -7.42
N THR A 66 1.70 -1.23 -6.16
CA THR A 66 2.65 -1.80 -5.21
C THR A 66 3.05 -3.23 -5.61
N VAL A 67 2.13 -4.04 -6.13
CA VAL A 67 2.37 -5.39 -6.65
C VAL A 67 3.23 -5.36 -7.91
N VAL A 68 2.90 -4.50 -8.88
CA VAL A 68 3.68 -4.36 -10.11
C VAL A 68 5.11 -3.96 -9.78
N CYS A 69 5.28 -2.97 -8.90
CA CYS A 69 6.59 -2.55 -8.46
C CYS A 69 7.33 -3.65 -7.67
N PHE A 70 6.63 -4.41 -6.81
CA PHE A 70 7.18 -5.56 -6.09
C PHE A 70 7.76 -6.62 -7.03
N LEU A 71 7.00 -7.00 -8.04
CA LEU A 71 7.44 -7.95 -9.07
C LEU A 71 8.64 -7.37 -9.82
N TYR A 72 8.61 -6.08 -10.14
CA TYR A 72 9.72 -5.38 -10.80
C TYR A 72 11.04 -5.46 -9.99
N LEU A 73 11.01 -5.40 -8.65
CA LEU A 73 12.22 -5.58 -7.83
C LEU A 73 12.78 -7.00 -7.84
N GLN A 74 11.97 -8.01 -8.16
CA GLN A 74 12.52 -9.37 -8.31
C GLN A 74 13.49 -9.43 -9.49
N TYR A 75 13.29 -8.59 -10.51
CA TYR A 75 14.14 -8.53 -11.69
C TYR A 75 15.35 -7.59 -11.53
N PHE A 76 15.21 -6.47 -10.80
CA PHE A 76 16.32 -5.53 -10.55
C PHE A 76 16.96 -5.76 -9.17
N ILE A 77 17.69 -6.88 -9.05
CA ILE A 77 18.45 -7.20 -7.84
C ILE A 77 19.69 -6.29 -7.75
N GLY A 78 19.55 -5.16 -7.05
CA GLY A 78 20.69 -4.43 -6.50
C GLY A 78 21.50 -5.31 -5.53
N LYS A 79 22.81 -5.08 -5.42
CA LYS A 79 23.66 -5.79 -4.45
C LYS A 79 23.75 -5.01 -3.12
N GLY A 80 23.93 -5.74 -2.01
CA GLY A 80 24.28 -5.15 -0.71
C GLY A 80 23.20 -4.28 -0.04
N ARG A 81 23.62 -3.12 0.49
CA ARG A 81 22.83 -2.23 1.36
C ARG A 81 21.60 -1.62 0.67
N VAL A 82 21.72 -1.30 -0.61
CA VAL A 82 20.64 -0.71 -1.43
C VAL A 82 19.44 -1.65 -1.53
N LYS A 83 19.68 -2.94 -1.72
CA LYS A 83 18.61 -3.96 -1.73
C LYS A 83 17.88 -4.03 -0.40
N ARG A 84 18.62 -3.91 0.71
CA ARG A 84 18.03 -3.97 2.06
C ARG A 84 17.10 -2.78 2.30
N ILE A 85 17.54 -1.57 1.94
CA ILE A 85 16.73 -0.35 2.05
C ILE A 85 15.44 -0.48 1.24
N LYS A 86 15.54 -0.92 -0.02
CA LYS A 86 14.37 -1.13 -0.88
C LYS A 86 13.39 -2.13 -0.26
N VAL A 87 13.87 -3.30 0.16
CA VAL A 87 13.04 -4.34 0.79
C VAL A 87 12.33 -3.81 2.04
N SER A 88 13.04 -3.12 2.93
CA SER A 88 12.47 -2.54 4.14
C SER A 88 11.40 -1.51 3.84
N ALA A 89 11.63 -0.65 2.85
CA ALA A 89 10.73 0.44 2.55
C ALA A 89 9.45 -0.05 1.82
N TRP A 90 9.55 -1.10 0.99
CA TRP A 90 8.37 -1.82 0.49
C TRP A 90 7.60 -2.54 1.60
N GLY A 91 8.33 -3.16 2.55
CA GLY A 91 7.71 -3.77 3.73
C GLY A 91 6.89 -2.75 4.52
N LEU A 92 7.43 -1.55 4.74
CA LEU A 92 6.71 -0.45 5.39
C LEU A 92 5.46 -0.07 4.61
N LEU A 93 5.53 0.06 3.27
CA LEU A 93 4.36 0.36 2.44
C LEU A 93 3.25 -0.69 2.60
N PHE A 94 3.59 -1.98 2.52
CA PHE A 94 2.60 -3.04 2.70
C PHE A 94 2.02 -3.06 4.11
N ALA A 95 2.83 -2.78 5.12
CA ALA A 95 2.37 -2.67 6.50
C ALA A 95 1.41 -1.49 6.68
N PHE A 96 1.73 -0.31 6.16
CA PHE A 96 0.83 0.85 6.21
C PHE A 96 -0.46 0.59 5.44
N ASN A 97 -0.39 -0.03 4.26
CA ASN A 97 -1.59 -0.37 3.50
C ASN A 97 -2.49 -1.34 4.26
N LEU A 98 -1.90 -2.35 4.89
CA LEU A 98 -2.63 -3.30 5.74
C LEU A 98 -3.29 -2.60 6.94
N ILE A 99 -2.55 -1.74 7.65
CA ILE A 99 -3.08 -0.98 8.80
C ILE A 99 -4.20 -0.05 8.37
N GLY A 100 -4.03 0.68 7.26
CA GLY A 100 -5.04 1.59 6.73
C GLY A 100 -6.31 0.86 6.32
N CYS A 101 -6.18 -0.25 5.59
CA CYS A 101 -7.33 -1.08 5.20
C CYS A 101 -8.04 -1.70 6.42
N PHE A 102 -7.27 -2.16 7.42
CA PHE A 102 -7.82 -2.73 8.64
C PHE A 102 -8.55 -1.67 9.50
N GLY A 103 -8.00 -0.47 9.61
CA GLY A 103 -8.69 0.65 10.28
C GLY A 103 -10.02 0.97 9.60
N TYR A 104 -10.03 1.08 8.28
CA TYR A 104 -11.26 1.32 7.50
C TYR A 104 -12.28 0.18 7.65
N PHE A 105 -11.80 -1.07 7.68
CA PHE A 105 -12.63 -2.25 7.93
C PHE A 105 -13.35 -2.14 9.28
N LEU A 106 -12.61 -1.82 10.35
CA LEU A 106 -13.18 -1.67 11.69
C LEU A 106 -14.20 -0.55 11.77
N ILE A 107 -13.92 0.61 11.17
CA ILE A 107 -14.82 1.76 11.19
C ILE A 107 -16.12 1.47 10.43
N TRP A 108 -16.04 0.88 9.24
CA TRP A 108 -17.22 0.73 8.39
C TRP A 108 -18.04 -0.52 8.71
N TYR A 109 -17.38 -1.67 8.90
CA TYR A 109 -18.05 -2.95 9.10
C TYR A 109 -18.10 -3.39 10.57
N GLY A 110 -17.29 -2.80 11.46
CA GLY A 110 -17.34 -3.10 12.89
C GLY A 110 -18.64 -2.63 13.56
N PHE A 111 -19.24 -1.54 13.06
CA PHE A 111 -20.46 -0.96 13.62
C PHE A 111 -21.75 -1.29 12.86
N HIS A 112 -21.70 -1.45 11.53
CA HIS A 112 -22.88 -1.67 10.69
C HIS A 112 -23.19 -3.15 10.41
N GLY A 113 -22.37 -4.07 10.91
CA GLY A 113 -22.47 -5.50 10.60
C GLY A 113 -21.82 -5.86 9.26
N VAL A 114 -21.55 -7.16 9.08
CA VAL A 114 -20.83 -7.69 7.91
C VAL A 114 -21.83 -8.25 6.90
N ASP A 115 -21.90 -7.64 5.71
CA ASP A 115 -22.58 -8.24 4.55
C ASP A 115 -21.55 -8.81 3.58
N VAL A 116 -21.48 -10.14 3.52
CA VAL A 116 -20.53 -10.88 2.66
C VAL A 116 -20.90 -10.75 1.18
N ARG A 117 -22.13 -10.32 0.84
CA ARG A 117 -22.52 -10.04 -0.55
C ARG A 117 -22.02 -8.68 -1.05
N ASN A 118 -21.53 -7.84 -0.14
CA ASN A 118 -20.95 -6.56 -0.50
C ASN A 118 -19.60 -6.77 -1.20
N THR A 119 -19.50 -6.38 -2.47
CA THR A 119 -18.28 -6.49 -3.27
C THR A 119 -17.12 -5.69 -2.68
N ASP A 120 -17.41 -4.54 -2.07
CA ASP A 120 -16.39 -3.67 -1.46
C ASP A 120 -15.77 -4.32 -0.23
N PHE A 121 -16.57 -5.06 0.55
CA PHE A 121 -16.10 -5.86 1.68
C PHE A 121 -15.11 -6.94 1.21
N ILE A 122 -15.51 -7.74 0.21
CA ILE A 122 -14.67 -8.81 -0.34
C ILE A 122 -13.36 -8.25 -0.87
N LEU A 123 -13.42 -7.14 -1.62
CA LEU A 123 -12.24 -6.48 -2.17
C LEU A 123 -11.33 -5.95 -1.07
N LEU A 124 -11.87 -5.32 -0.03
CA LEU A 124 -11.08 -4.83 1.10
C LEU A 124 -10.34 -5.97 1.81
N VAL A 125 -11.01 -7.10 2.04
CA VAL A 125 -10.41 -8.32 2.62
C VAL A 125 -9.31 -8.87 1.72
N LEU A 126 -9.54 -8.90 0.40
CA LEU A 126 -8.54 -9.35 -0.57
C LEU A 126 -7.30 -8.44 -0.54
N ILE A 127 -7.47 -7.11 -0.49
CA ILE A 127 -6.38 -6.14 -0.41
C ILE A 127 -5.55 -6.36 0.86
N MET A 128 -6.22 -6.58 2.00
CA MET A 128 -5.55 -6.91 3.27
C MET A 128 -4.76 -8.22 3.15
N PHE A 129 -5.37 -9.26 2.59
CA PHE A 129 -4.72 -10.56 2.42
C PHE A 129 -3.46 -10.48 1.54
N VAL A 130 -3.55 -9.83 0.38
CA VAL A 130 -2.41 -9.65 -0.53
C VAL A 130 -1.31 -8.83 0.15
N SER A 131 -1.65 -7.74 0.83
CA SER A 131 -0.69 -6.90 1.55
C SER A 131 0.05 -7.71 2.64
N LEU A 132 -0.68 -8.56 3.38
CA LEU A 132 -0.10 -9.43 4.40
C LEU A 132 0.85 -10.48 3.80
N VAL A 133 0.48 -11.11 2.69
CA VAL A 133 1.32 -12.08 1.99
C VAL A 133 2.62 -11.42 1.52
N LEU A 134 2.53 -10.24 0.90
CA LEU A 134 3.70 -9.50 0.41
C LEU A 134 4.60 -9.03 1.55
N LEU A 135 4.01 -8.54 2.65
CA LEU A 135 4.74 -8.18 3.87
C LEU A 135 5.50 -9.40 4.43
N ARG A 136 4.84 -10.56 4.53
CA ARG A 136 5.47 -11.79 5.01
C ARG A 136 6.61 -12.26 4.09
N GLN A 137 6.43 -12.16 2.77
CA GLN A 137 7.48 -12.47 1.81
C GLN A 137 8.69 -11.55 1.99
N MET A 138 8.47 -10.26 2.24
CA MET A 138 9.55 -9.31 2.53
C MET A 138 10.28 -9.65 3.82
N MET A 139 9.57 -9.92 4.91
CA MET A 139 10.17 -10.27 6.21
C MET A 139 11.04 -11.54 6.14
N ARG A 140 10.59 -12.57 5.39
CA ARG A 140 11.40 -13.78 5.16
C ARG A 140 12.67 -13.49 4.36
N LYS A 141 12.60 -12.60 3.36
CA LYS A 141 13.77 -12.19 2.58
C LYS A 141 14.78 -11.38 3.40
N THR A 142 14.35 -10.68 4.44
CA THR A 142 15.25 -10.01 5.40
C THR A 142 15.84 -10.97 6.43
N SER A 143 15.06 -11.93 6.97
CA SER A 143 15.54 -12.84 8.02
C SER A 143 16.58 -13.87 7.52
N PHE A 144 16.45 -14.36 6.29
CA PHE A 144 17.39 -15.33 5.70
C PHE A 144 18.83 -14.80 5.52
N LYS A 145 19.05 -13.49 5.68
CA LYS A 145 20.36 -12.84 5.50
C LYS A 145 21.04 -12.40 6.80
N GLN A 146 20.44 -12.67 7.96
CA GLN A 146 21.10 -12.44 9.26
C GLN A 146 21.73 -13.72 9.84
N VAL A 147 21.56 -14.87 9.16
CA VAL A 147 22.06 -16.19 9.60
C VAL A 147 23.20 -16.69 8.69
N GLN A 148 23.70 -15.86 7.77
CA GLN A 148 24.92 -16.08 6.97
C GLN A 148 25.87 -14.90 7.17
#